data_AF-A0A972LWF6-F1
#
_entry.id   AF-A0A972LWF6-F1
#
_cell.length_a   1.000
_cell.length_b   1.000
_cell.length_c   1.000
_cell.angle_alpha   90.00
_cell.angle_beta   90.00
_cell.angle_gamma   90.00
#
_symmetry.space_group_name_H-M   'P 1'
#
loop_
_entity.id
_entity.type
_entity.pdbx_description
1 polymer ?
#
loop_
_entity_poly.entity_id
_entity_poly.type
_entity_poly.pdbx_seq_one_letter_code
_entity_poly.pdbx_strand_id
1 'polypeptide(L)'
;MSQDRLGYGSDGTVWKTSVPSAVKALYRQKNYQVELECYRRLQKANIKKINSLNIPVLEGYDDNLWVIEMTFVQPPFFLDFGKVRLDRPPSDFYDAQKLANAKQEWRALFGSRWKEVNLILFQLSNRFGIHYLDPRPGNINFGDDDDDDDDDDAWQSEPGIDYSEYD
;
A
#
# COMPACT_ATOMS: atom_id res chain seq x y z
N MET A 1 26.54 5.62 -1.20
CA MET A 1 25.48 5.90 -0.20
C MET A 1 24.28 6.38 -1.02
N SER A 2 23.19 5.66 -1.22
CA SER A 2 22.40 4.77 -0.35
C SER A 2 21.65 3.78 -1.25
N GLN A 3 21.90 2.47 -1.17
CA GLN A 3 21.17 1.44 -1.93
C GLN A 3 19.90 0.92 -1.21
N ASP A 4 19.64 1.39 0.01
CA ASP A 4 18.63 0.78 0.90
C ASP A 4 17.32 1.57 1.02
N ARG A 5 17.19 2.71 0.34
CA ARG A 5 15.98 3.53 0.37
C ARG A 5 15.06 3.16 -0.79
N LEU A 6 13.93 2.54 -0.47
CA LEU A 6 12.92 2.06 -1.43
C LEU A 6 12.02 3.17 -1.97
N GLY A 7 11.81 4.22 -1.18
CA GLY A 7 10.91 5.29 -1.56
C GLY A 7 10.92 6.43 -0.55
N TYR A 8 10.53 7.60 -1.01
CA TYR A 8 10.32 8.77 -0.17
C TYR A 8 9.11 9.53 -0.70
N GLY A 9 8.31 10.08 0.21
CA GLY A 9 7.10 10.82 -0.14
C GLY A 9 6.69 11.80 0.95
N SER A 10 5.52 12.42 0.76
CA SER A 10 4.95 13.38 1.72
C SER A 10 4.67 12.79 3.10
N ASP A 11 4.48 11.47 3.16
CA ASP A 11 3.98 10.77 4.35
C ASP A 11 5.09 10.05 5.12
N GLY A 12 6.29 9.92 4.54
CA GLY A 12 7.40 9.23 5.18
C GLY A 12 8.50 8.79 4.22
N THR A 13 9.39 7.96 4.73
CA THR A 13 10.46 7.31 3.97
C THR A 13 10.41 5.81 4.21
N VAL A 14 10.66 5.03 3.17
CA VAL A 14 10.73 3.57 3.26
C VAL A 14 12.15 3.09 3.02
N TRP A 15 12.59 2.18 3.88
CA TRP A 15 13.92 1.57 3.86
C TRP A 15 13.80 0.05 3.81
N LYS A 16 14.73 -0.61 3.10
CA LYS A 16 14.95 -2.05 3.22
C LYS A 16 15.51 -2.36 4.60
N THR A 17 15.17 -3.52 5.15
CA THR A 17 15.86 -4.07 6.33
C THR A 17 16.89 -5.11 5.90
N SER A 18 17.63 -5.66 6.87
CA SER A 18 18.55 -6.78 6.65
C SER A 18 17.84 -8.13 6.46
N VAL A 19 16.51 -8.16 6.63
CA VAL A 19 15.65 -9.32 6.33
C VAL A 19 14.70 -8.94 5.19
N PRO A 20 13.92 -9.88 4.61
CA PRO A 20 12.96 -9.60 3.53
C PRO A 20 11.73 -8.76 3.97
N SER A 21 11.97 -7.60 4.59
CA SER A 21 10.96 -6.64 5.02
C SER A 21 11.39 -5.21 4.68
N ALA A 22 10.42 -4.30 4.77
CA ALA A 22 10.62 -2.87 4.64
C ALA A 22 10.16 -2.17 5.93
N VAL A 23 10.84 -1.09 6.29
CA VAL A 23 10.44 -0.18 7.37
C VAL A 23 10.01 1.14 6.77
N LYS A 24 8.78 1.56 7.06
CA LYS A 24 8.24 2.87 6.73
C LYS A 24 8.27 3.75 7.97
N ALA A 25 9.08 4.80 7.94
CA ALA A 25 9.11 5.85 8.96
C ALA A 25 8.19 7.00 8.57
N LEU A 26 7.20 7.31 9.40
CA LEU A 26 6.20 8.34 9.12
C LEU A 26 6.52 9.65 9.83
N TYR A 27 6.32 10.78 9.13
CA TYR A 27 6.62 12.10 9.69
C TYR A 27 5.55 12.62 10.66
N ARG A 28 4.37 12.00 10.68
CA ARG A 28 3.22 12.47 11.46
C ARG A 28 2.60 11.30 12.23
N GLN A 29 2.49 11.46 13.55
CA GLN A 29 1.86 10.48 14.44
C GLN A 29 0.47 10.05 13.97
N LYS A 30 -0.35 10.98 13.47
CA LYS A 30 -1.69 10.66 12.96
C LYS A 30 -1.67 9.70 11.77
N ASN A 31 -0.73 9.90 10.83
CA ASN A 31 -0.59 9.02 9.68
C ASN A 31 -0.12 7.64 10.14
N TYR A 32 0.85 7.60 11.05
CA TYR A 32 1.34 6.37 11.66
C TYR A 32 0.22 5.56 12.32
N GLN A 33 -0.58 6.21 13.18
CA GLN A 33 -1.68 5.55 13.88
C GLN A 33 -2.73 4.98 12.92
N VAL A 34 -3.09 5.74 11.88
CA VAL A 34 -4.08 5.31 10.89
C VAL A 34 -3.55 4.12 10.08
N GLU A 35 -2.31 4.21 9.60
CA GLU A 35 -1.71 3.15 8.79
C GLU A 35 -1.46 1.87 9.58
N LEU A 36 -0.94 1.98 10.81
CA LEU A 36 -0.79 0.83 11.71
C LEU A 36 -2.14 0.14 11.99
N GLU A 37 -3.20 0.93 12.19
CA GLU A 37 -4.53 0.39 12.45
C GLU A 37 -5.11 -0.33 11.21
N CYS A 38 -4.85 0.15 9.99
CA CYS A 38 -5.21 -0.59 8.76
C CYS A 38 -4.58 -1.99 8.76
N TYR A 39 -3.27 -2.06 8.99
CA TYR A 39 -2.54 -3.32 9.03
C TYR A 39 -3.03 -4.25 10.15
N ARG A 40 -3.27 -3.72 11.36
CA ARG A 40 -3.82 -4.50 12.48
C ARG A 40 -5.19 -5.07 12.18
N ARG A 41 -6.07 -4.33 11.50
CA ARG A 41 -7.41 -4.82 11.11
C ARG A 41 -7.30 -5.97 10.10
N LEU A 42 -6.43 -5.85 9.11
CA LEU A 42 -6.19 -6.90 8.12
C LEU A 42 -5.55 -8.14 8.75
N GLN A 43 -4.56 -7.96 9.62
CA GLN A 43 -3.90 -9.05 10.36
C GLN A 43 -4.88 -9.79 11.27
N LYS A 44 -5.72 -9.06 12.02
CA LYS A 44 -6.78 -9.65 12.88
C LYS A 44 -7.79 -10.46 12.07
N ALA A 45 -8.07 -10.06 10.84
CA ALA A 45 -8.93 -10.79 9.92
C ALA A 45 -8.20 -11.87 9.10
N ASN A 46 -6.91 -12.10 9.36
CA ASN A 46 -6.02 -13.02 8.63
C ASN A 46 -6.01 -12.76 7.11
N ILE A 47 -6.02 -11.49 6.72
CA ILE A 47 -6.03 -11.05 5.33
C ILE A 47 -4.60 -10.78 4.88
N LYS A 48 -4.10 -11.61 3.95
CA LYS A 48 -2.83 -11.41 3.23
C LYS A 48 -3.03 -11.06 1.76
N LYS A 49 -4.27 -11.19 1.27
CA LYS A 49 -4.68 -10.86 -0.10
C LYS A 49 -6.08 -10.27 -0.10
N ILE A 50 -6.33 -9.31 -0.98
CA ILE A 50 -7.66 -8.80 -1.28
C ILE A 50 -7.96 -9.04 -2.76
N ASN A 51 -8.99 -9.84 -3.03
CA ASN A 51 -9.17 -10.46 -4.34
C ASN A 51 -7.88 -11.18 -4.79
N SER A 52 -7.32 -10.82 -5.94
CA SER A 52 -6.06 -11.37 -6.48
C SER A 52 -4.80 -10.64 -5.99
N LEU A 53 -4.94 -9.49 -5.31
CA LEU A 53 -3.80 -8.63 -4.97
C LEU A 53 -3.17 -9.04 -3.64
N ASN A 54 -1.85 -9.21 -3.64
CA ASN A 54 -1.05 -9.42 -2.42
C ASN A 54 -0.98 -8.12 -1.60
N ILE A 55 -1.07 -8.23 -0.27
CA ILE A 55 -0.95 -7.08 0.64
C ILE A 55 0.26 -7.31 1.56
N PRO A 56 1.12 -6.30 1.79
CA PRO A 56 2.16 -6.38 2.80
C PRO A 56 1.60 -6.81 4.17
N VAL A 57 2.30 -7.70 4.86
CA VAL A 57 1.91 -8.16 6.20
C VAL A 57 2.70 -7.39 7.25
N LEU A 58 2.05 -7.01 8.34
CA LEU A 58 2.68 -6.34 9.48
C LEU A 58 3.58 -7.31 10.25
N GLU A 59 4.86 -6.97 10.33
CA GLU A 59 5.86 -7.71 11.11
C GLU A 59 6.15 -7.02 12.45
N GLY A 60 6.16 -5.68 12.47
CA GLY A 60 6.52 -4.91 13.66
C GLY A 60 6.15 -3.43 13.57
N TYR A 61 6.28 -2.72 14.69
CA TYR A 61 6.13 -1.27 14.77
C TYR A 61 6.80 -0.72 16.03
N ASP A 62 7.11 0.58 16.03
CA ASP A 62 7.57 1.30 17.23
C ASP A 62 6.82 2.64 17.35
N ASP A 63 6.08 2.80 18.46
CA ASP A 63 5.23 3.95 18.74
C ASP A 63 6.02 5.24 19.04
N ASN A 64 7.29 5.13 19.44
CA ASN A 64 8.15 6.29 19.72
C ASN A 64 8.80 6.82 18.43
N LEU A 65 9.15 5.91 17.52
CA LEU A 65 9.77 6.24 16.24
C LEU A 65 8.77 6.44 15.10
N TRP A 66 7.50 6.09 15.31
CA TRP A 66 6.44 6.12 14.29
C TRP A 66 6.81 5.33 13.04
N VAL A 67 7.36 4.13 13.27
CA VAL A 67 7.79 3.21 12.21
C VAL A 67 6.89 1.98 12.16
N ILE A 68 6.64 1.51 10.96
CA ILE A 68 5.92 0.27 10.67
C ILE A 68 6.84 -0.62 9.85
N GLU A 69 6.99 -1.88 10.24
CA GLU A 69 7.71 -2.90 9.49
C GLU A 69 6.73 -3.85 8.81
N MET A 70 6.93 -4.09 7.51
CA MET A 70 6.05 -4.94 6.71
C MET A 70 6.82 -5.79 5.69
N THR A 71 6.23 -6.91 5.27
CA THR A 71 6.81 -7.79 4.24
C THR A 71 6.82 -7.13 2.86
N PHE A 72 7.75 -7.54 2.00
CA PHE A 72 7.62 -7.29 0.56
C PHE A 72 6.46 -8.08 -0.06
N VAL A 73 5.94 -7.58 -1.18
CA VAL A 73 5.02 -8.31 -2.05
C VAL A 73 5.34 -8.02 -3.50
N GLN A 74 5.18 -9.02 -4.35
CA GLN A 74 5.34 -8.90 -5.80
C GLN A 74 3.99 -8.63 -6.47
N PRO A 75 3.96 -8.00 -7.65
CA PRO A 75 2.75 -7.92 -8.47
C PRO A 75 2.12 -9.31 -8.66
N PRO A 76 0.78 -9.43 -8.64
CA PRO A 76 -0.20 -8.37 -8.34
C PRO A 76 -0.18 -7.94 -6.87
N PHE A 77 -0.20 -6.62 -6.61
CA PHE A 77 -0.13 -6.07 -5.26
C PHE A 77 -1.14 -4.95 -5.00
N PHE A 78 -1.44 -4.76 -3.71
CA PHE A 78 -2.04 -3.57 -3.13
C PHE A 78 -1.10 -3.06 -2.03
N LEU A 79 -0.48 -1.90 -2.27
CA LEU A 79 0.50 -1.28 -1.37
C LEU A 79 -0.09 -0.06 -0.66
N ASP A 80 0.54 0.24 0.48
CA ASP A 80 0.45 1.49 1.24
C ASP A 80 -0.95 1.88 1.76
N PHE A 81 -1.05 2.35 3.00
CA PHE A 81 -2.27 2.97 3.56
C PHE A 81 -2.10 4.48 3.87
N GLY A 82 -1.18 5.16 3.18
CA GLY A 82 -0.84 6.57 3.42
C GLY A 82 -2.01 7.57 3.35
N LYS A 83 -3.05 7.29 2.56
CA LYS A 83 -4.27 8.13 2.47
C LYS A 83 -5.55 7.35 2.72
N VAL A 84 -5.86 7.18 4.00
CA VAL A 84 -7.06 6.46 4.48
C VAL A 84 -7.87 7.29 5.48
N ARG A 85 -9.18 6.98 5.56
CA ARG A 85 -10.02 7.26 6.74
C ARG A 85 -10.59 5.97 7.30
N LEU A 86 -10.59 5.86 8.63
CA LEU A 86 -11.14 4.70 9.33
C LEU A 86 -12.58 4.98 9.78
N ASP A 87 -13.43 3.97 9.63
CA ASP A 87 -14.82 3.84 10.10
C ASP A 87 -15.84 4.83 9.53
N ARG A 88 -15.40 6.00 9.08
CA ARG A 88 -16.21 7.01 8.44
C ARG A 88 -15.55 7.49 7.16
N PRO A 89 -16.30 7.60 6.05
CA PRO A 89 -15.76 8.18 4.83
C PRO A 89 -15.46 9.68 5.05
N PRO A 90 -14.58 10.28 4.22
CA PRO A 90 -14.38 11.72 4.20
C PRO A 90 -15.70 12.46 3.94
N SER A 91 -15.80 13.71 4.42
CA SER A 91 -16.97 14.55 4.19
C SER A 91 -17.29 14.71 2.69
N ASP A 92 -16.27 14.74 1.84
CA ASP A 92 -16.42 14.88 0.39
C ASP A 92 -17.14 13.69 -0.27
N PHE A 93 -17.24 12.53 0.40
CA PHE A 93 -18.01 11.39 -0.11
C PHE A 93 -19.52 11.61 0.02
N TYR A 94 -19.97 12.55 0.86
CA TYR A 94 -21.37 12.95 0.94
C TYR A 94 -21.75 14.01 -0.11
N ASP A 95 -20.77 14.59 -0.79
CA ASP A 95 -20.97 15.45 -1.95
C ASP A 95 -20.96 14.58 -3.22
N ALA A 96 -22.15 14.40 -3.81
CA ALA A 96 -22.32 13.54 -4.97
C ALA A 96 -21.47 13.97 -6.17
N GLN A 97 -21.24 15.28 -6.36
CA GLN A 97 -20.45 15.79 -7.48
C GLN A 97 -18.96 15.54 -7.25
N LYS A 98 -18.45 15.82 -6.05
CA LYS A 98 -17.05 15.54 -5.72
C LYS A 98 -16.73 14.05 -5.81
N LEU A 99 -17.61 13.20 -5.28
CA LEU A 99 -17.43 11.75 -5.36
C LEU A 99 -17.49 11.25 -6.81
N ALA A 100 -18.37 11.81 -7.65
CA ALA A 100 -18.44 11.46 -9.06
C ALA A 100 -17.17 11.85 -9.81
N ASN A 101 -16.65 13.05 -9.57
CA ASN A 101 -15.40 13.53 -10.19
C ASN A 101 -14.21 12.66 -9.81
N ALA A 102 -14.03 12.36 -8.51
CA ALA A 102 -12.97 11.47 -8.04
C ALA A 102 -13.07 10.08 -8.66
N LYS A 103 -14.28 9.50 -8.73
CA LYS A 103 -14.49 8.20 -9.40
C LYS A 103 -14.19 8.25 -10.90
N GLN A 104 -14.43 9.36 -11.57
CA GLN A 104 -14.09 9.53 -12.98
C GLN A 104 -12.57 9.57 -13.17
N GLU A 105 -11.85 10.31 -12.33
CA GLU A 105 -10.38 10.34 -12.33
C GLU A 105 -9.80 8.95 -12.08
N TRP A 106 -10.25 8.26 -11.05
CA TRP A 106 -9.80 6.90 -10.75
C TRP A 106 -10.14 5.92 -11.88
N ARG A 107 -11.33 6.05 -12.48
CA ARG A 107 -11.68 5.25 -13.65
C ARG A 107 -10.77 5.51 -14.85
N ALA A 108 -10.33 6.75 -15.06
CA ALA A 108 -9.38 7.07 -16.11
C ALA A 108 -8.01 6.42 -15.85
N LEU A 109 -7.56 6.38 -14.59
CA LEU A 109 -6.28 5.74 -14.21
C LEU A 109 -6.28 4.22 -14.43
N PHE A 110 -7.40 3.54 -14.18
CA PHE A 110 -7.45 2.07 -14.21
C PHE A 110 -8.19 1.50 -15.43
N GLY A 111 -8.79 2.34 -16.29
CA GLY A 111 -9.49 1.90 -17.49
C GLY A 111 -10.51 0.77 -17.24
N SER A 112 -10.30 -0.38 -17.88
CA SER A 112 -11.15 -1.58 -17.74
C SER A 112 -11.06 -2.21 -16.35
N ARG A 113 -9.90 -2.11 -15.67
CA ARG A 113 -9.65 -2.63 -14.32
C ARG A 113 -10.33 -1.84 -13.22
N TRP A 114 -10.90 -0.67 -13.52
CA TRP A 114 -11.64 0.13 -12.53
C TRP A 114 -12.73 -0.66 -11.81
N LYS A 115 -13.37 -1.62 -12.47
CA LYS A 115 -14.38 -2.49 -11.83
C LYS A 115 -13.79 -3.32 -10.69
N GLU A 116 -12.58 -3.85 -10.87
CA GLU A 116 -11.87 -4.65 -9.88
C GLU A 116 -11.37 -3.77 -8.73
N VAL A 117 -10.79 -2.61 -9.05
CA VAL A 117 -10.38 -1.62 -8.05
C VAL A 117 -11.57 -1.17 -7.20
N ASN A 118 -12.69 -0.80 -7.82
CA ASN A 118 -13.88 -0.37 -7.09
C ASN A 118 -14.45 -1.48 -6.18
N LEU A 119 -14.32 -2.75 -6.56
CA LEU A 119 -14.68 -3.89 -5.70
C LEU A 119 -13.74 -4.00 -4.49
N ILE A 120 -12.44 -3.81 -4.68
CA ILE A 120 -11.44 -3.79 -3.60
C ILE A 120 -11.76 -2.64 -2.63
N LEU A 121 -11.99 -1.42 -3.13
CA LEU A 121 -12.35 -0.27 -2.30
C LEU A 121 -13.63 -0.52 -1.51
N PHE A 122 -14.63 -1.13 -2.14
CA PHE A 122 -15.88 -1.52 -1.47
C PHE A 122 -15.62 -2.55 -0.37
N GLN A 123 -14.80 -3.57 -0.60
CA GLN A 123 -14.46 -4.56 0.42
C GLN A 123 -13.70 -3.93 1.59
N LEU A 124 -12.72 -3.08 1.32
CA LEU A 124 -11.97 -2.34 2.35
C LEU A 124 -12.91 -1.54 3.25
N SER A 125 -13.82 -0.76 2.67
CA SER A 125 -14.73 0.07 3.45
C SER A 125 -15.74 -0.76 4.23
N ASN A 126 -16.38 -1.75 3.62
CA ASN A 126 -17.50 -2.46 4.24
C ASN A 126 -17.07 -3.56 5.23
N ARG A 127 -15.92 -4.20 5.00
CA ARG A 127 -15.46 -5.31 5.85
C ARG A 127 -14.49 -4.85 6.94
N PHE A 128 -13.69 -3.83 6.66
CA PHE A 128 -12.61 -3.41 7.55
C PHE A 128 -12.75 -1.95 8.00
N GLY A 129 -13.77 -1.22 7.54
CA GLY A 129 -13.92 0.20 7.84
C GLY A 129 -12.79 1.05 7.26
N ILE A 130 -12.10 0.57 6.22
CA ILE A 130 -10.96 1.26 5.60
C ILE A 130 -11.47 2.00 4.37
N HIS A 131 -11.63 3.31 4.47
CA HIS A 131 -11.99 4.17 3.34
C HIS A 131 -10.70 4.66 2.68
N TYR A 132 -10.29 3.95 1.63
CA TYR A 132 -9.08 4.25 0.86
C TYR A 132 -9.32 5.38 -0.14
N LEU A 133 -8.43 6.39 -0.14
CA LEU A 133 -8.67 7.65 -0.84
C LEU A 133 -7.76 7.92 -2.02
N ASP A 134 -6.78 7.03 -2.26
CA ASP A 134 -5.72 7.27 -3.23
C ASP A 134 -5.45 6.07 -4.14
N PRO A 135 -6.49 5.51 -4.79
CA PRO A 135 -6.30 4.42 -5.75
C PRO A 135 -5.51 4.97 -6.94
N ARG A 136 -4.26 4.54 -7.05
CA ARG A 136 -3.33 4.88 -8.14
C ARG A 136 -2.53 3.64 -8.54
N PRO A 137 -2.07 3.50 -9.79
CA PRO A 137 -1.33 2.32 -10.26
C PRO A 137 -0.12 1.95 -9.40
N GLY A 138 0.64 2.94 -8.91
CA GLY A 138 1.78 2.69 -8.00
C GLY A 138 1.40 2.04 -6.66
N ASN A 139 0.12 2.09 -6.26
CA ASN A 139 -0.38 1.42 -5.05
C ASN A 139 -1.21 0.17 -5.38
N ILE A 140 -1.63 -0.03 -6.62
CA ILE A 140 -2.52 -1.11 -7.03
C ILE A 140 -2.06 -1.59 -8.41
N ASN A 141 -1.30 -2.68 -8.44
CA ASN A 141 -0.73 -3.24 -9.67
C ASN A 141 -1.28 -4.66 -9.87
N PHE A 142 -1.76 -4.96 -11.08
CA PHE A 142 -2.36 -6.25 -11.42
C PHE A 142 -1.36 -7.26 -12.01
N GLY A 143 -0.11 -6.86 -12.26
CA GLY A 143 0.98 -7.74 -12.73
C GLY A 143 0.88 -8.17 -14.19
N ASP A 144 -0.05 -7.62 -14.95
CA ASP A 144 -0.28 -7.97 -16.36
C ASP A 144 0.26 -6.90 -17.33
N ASP A 145 0.91 -5.84 -16.82
CA ASP A 145 1.47 -4.71 -17.59
C ASP A 145 2.96 -4.97 -17.96
N ASP A 146 3.28 -6.16 -18.47
CA ASP A 146 4.64 -6.57 -18.88
C ASP A 146 5.05 -6.07 -20.29
N ASP A 147 4.38 -5.05 -20.82
CA ASP A 147 4.80 -4.37 -22.06
C ASP A 147 4.76 -2.85 -21.83
N ASP A 148 5.95 -2.24 -21.86
CA ASP A 148 6.28 -0.80 -21.88
C ASP A 148 6.62 -0.12 -20.54
N ASP A 149 7.94 -0.14 -20.25
CA ASP A 149 8.77 0.93 -19.66
C ASP A 149 8.31 1.62 -18.36
N ASP A 150 8.89 1.21 -17.22
CA ASP A 150 9.63 2.13 -16.32
C ASP A 150 10.40 1.33 -15.24
N ASP A 151 11.71 1.24 -15.44
CA ASP A 151 12.69 0.43 -14.70
C ASP A 151 13.13 1.07 -13.36
N ASP A 152 12.22 1.73 -12.62
CA ASP A 152 12.59 2.60 -11.49
C ASP A 152 11.78 2.41 -10.18
N ASP A 153 11.07 1.29 -10.01
CA ASP A 153 10.41 0.96 -8.74
C ASP A 153 11.17 -0.15 -7.98
N ALA A 154 12.08 0.28 -7.09
CA ALA A 154 12.88 -0.57 -6.19
C ALA A 154 12.06 -1.49 -5.26
N TRP A 155 10.73 -1.38 -5.27
CA TRP A 155 9.76 -2.25 -4.61
C TRP A 155 9.60 -3.62 -5.26
N GLN A 156 9.97 -3.77 -6.54
CA GLN A 156 9.60 -4.92 -7.37
C GLN A 156 10.65 -6.05 -7.41
N SER A 157 11.81 -5.90 -6.77
CA SER A 157 12.87 -6.92 -6.84
C SER A 157 13.13 -7.62 -5.50
N GLU A 158 12.91 -8.95 -5.46
CA GLU A 158 13.63 -9.79 -4.50
C GLU A 158 15.11 -9.82 -4.91
N PRO A 159 16.07 -9.59 -4.00
CA PRO A 159 17.47 -9.73 -4.34
C PRO A 159 17.82 -11.20 -4.54
N GLY A 160 18.67 -11.50 -5.53
CA GLY A 160 19.35 -12.78 -5.61
C GLY A 160 20.15 -13.00 -4.33
N ILE A 161 19.85 -14.08 -3.61
CA ILE A 161 20.55 -14.43 -2.37
C ILE A 161 21.96 -14.87 -2.76
N ASP A 162 22.97 -14.10 -2.34
CA ASP A 162 24.37 -14.49 -2.44
C ASP A 162 24.73 -15.36 -1.24
N TYR A 163 24.93 -16.66 -1.49
CA TYR A 163 25.31 -17.64 -0.47
C TYR A 163 26.83 -17.73 -0.24
N SER A 164 27.64 -16.87 -0.86
CA SER A 164 29.11 -16.92 -0.76
C SER A 164 29.67 -16.54 0.62
N GLU A 165 28.85 -15.98 1.52
CA GLU A 165 29.26 -15.69 2.91
C GLU A 165 29.10 -16.90 3.87
N TYR A 166 28.65 -18.06 3.38
CA TYR A 166 28.47 -19.28 4.18
C TYR A 166 29.49 -20.41 3.86
N ASP A 167 30.60 -20.09 3.20
CA ASP A 167 31.74 -21.02 2.97
C ASP A 167 32.88 -20.83 4.00
#